data_AF-A0A9Q9P7A0-F1
#
_entry.id   AF-A0A9Q9P7A0-F1
#
_cell.length_a   1.000
_cell.length_b   1.000
_cell.length_c   1.000
_cell.angle_alpha   90.00
_cell.angle_beta   90.00
_cell.angle_gamma   90.00
#
_symmetry.space_group_name_H-M   'P 1'
#
loop_
_entity.id
_entity.type
_entity.pdbx_description
1 polymer ?
#
loop_
_entity_poly.entity_id
_entity_poly.type
_entity_poly.pdbx_seq_one_letter_code
_entity_poly.pdbx_strand_id
1 'polypeptide(L)'
;MGSWMTPDEDGPRPVAEQSAAAHGAAPAHGLGASRHRTPLRTRGRRVAIVAAALVVAVGAVAAATTGTTSVGPGPSGVAMPTGDGDGWKRVFSEDFDDTTPSGGFEAAYDDRFTVYHGFADTAGTGRYQASTLSAHDGMLDMHLRTTKAGTPLAGGVVPLVDGRWGGQTSGRYSIRMKSDEVDGYGVAVLLWSDENVWAHGEIDFPEGALGAPAWLNVHCLVDPAEKCVHHETDASLADWHTYTIEWTPSRMSFLVDDEVVGSTTQDIPVERMHLVVQTGSLEGLPPRDAAGSLLVDWMTIDVPADGESPRATLPSTGPAAG
;
A
#
# COMPACT_ATOMS: atom_id res chain seq x y z
N MET A 1 -33.01 -39.69 -20.77
CA MET A 1 -32.60 -38.28 -20.94
C MET A 1 -32.09 -37.82 -19.59
N GLY A 2 -30.80 -38.06 -19.32
CA GLY A 2 -30.14 -37.63 -18.08
C GLY A 2 -29.34 -36.39 -18.38
N SER A 3 -29.69 -35.28 -17.73
CA SER A 3 -28.92 -34.04 -17.78
C SER A 3 -27.77 -34.18 -16.78
N TRP A 4 -26.55 -34.14 -17.29
CA TRP A 4 -25.35 -34.05 -16.47
C TRP A 4 -25.20 -32.61 -15.99
N MET A 5 -25.20 -32.41 -14.67
CA MET A 5 -24.62 -31.22 -14.06
C MET A 5 -23.12 -31.26 -14.33
N THR A 6 -22.60 -30.25 -15.02
CA THR A 6 -21.16 -29.96 -15.06
C THR A 6 -20.75 -29.35 -13.72
N PRO A 7 -19.60 -29.73 -13.14
CA PRO A 7 -19.02 -29.05 -11.99
C PRO A 7 -18.58 -27.63 -12.37
N ASP A 8 -18.58 -26.71 -11.41
CA ASP A 8 -18.04 -25.35 -11.54
C ASP A 8 -16.61 -25.39 -12.12
N GLU A 9 -16.43 -24.76 -13.28
CA GLU A 9 -15.14 -24.61 -13.99
C GLU A 9 -14.45 -23.27 -13.64
N ASP A 10 -14.48 -22.80 -12.39
CA ASP A 10 -13.67 -21.64 -11.99
C ASP A 10 -12.37 -22.11 -11.30
N GLY A 11 -11.39 -22.48 -12.12
CA GLY A 11 -10.00 -22.44 -11.70
C GLY A 11 -9.55 -21.00 -11.43
N PRO A 12 -8.43 -20.78 -10.71
CA PRO A 12 -7.92 -19.43 -10.48
C PRO A 12 -7.67 -18.73 -11.83
N ARG A 13 -8.38 -17.62 -12.08
CA ARG A 13 -8.15 -16.81 -13.28
C ARG A 13 -6.78 -16.13 -13.17
N PRO A 14 -6.08 -15.89 -14.29
CA PRO A 14 -4.78 -15.23 -14.26
C PRO A 14 -4.89 -13.85 -13.59
N VAL A 15 -3.91 -13.51 -12.74
CA VAL A 15 -3.84 -12.25 -11.96
C VAL A 15 -4.10 -11.01 -12.83
N ALA A 16 -3.62 -11.01 -14.08
CA ALA A 16 -3.87 -9.93 -15.02
C ALA A 16 -5.37 -9.67 -15.22
N GLU A 17 -6.21 -10.71 -15.38
CA GLU A 17 -7.66 -10.56 -15.61
C GLU A 17 -8.43 -10.10 -14.37
N GLN A 18 -7.87 -10.26 -13.17
CA GLN A 18 -8.47 -9.87 -11.91
C GLN A 18 -7.95 -8.52 -11.39
N SER A 19 -6.98 -7.92 -12.08
CA SER A 19 -6.42 -6.63 -11.70
C SER A 19 -7.30 -5.46 -12.15
N ALA A 20 -7.40 -4.43 -11.29
CA ALA A 20 -8.13 -3.19 -11.60
C ALA A 20 -7.71 -2.56 -12.96
N ALA A 21 -6.41 -2.64 -13.29
CA ALA A 21 -5.85 -2.11 -14.53
C ALA A 21 -6.37 -2.80 -15.81
N ALA A 22 -6.81 -4.06 -15.75
CA ALA A 22 -7.17 -4.83 -16.94
C ALA A 22 -8.55 -4.50 -17.53
N HIS A 23 -9.41 -3.79 -16.80
CA HIS A 23 -10.78 -3.49 -17.24
C HIS A 23 -11.08 -1.99 -17.37
N GLY A 24 -10.04 -1.18 -17.52
CA GLY A 24 -10.18 0.24 -17.84
C GLY A 24 -10.79 1.07 -16.70
N ALA A 25 -10.57 0.66 -15.44
CA ALA A 25 -10.66 1.60 -14.32
C ALA A 25 -9.78 2.81 -14.68
N ALA A 26 -10.34 4.02 -14.60
CA ALA A 26 -9.55 5.21 -14.91
C ALA A 26 -8.38 5.27 -13.92
N PRO A 27 -7.21 5.75 -14.34
CA PRO A 27 -6.11 5.94 -13.41
C PRO A 27 -6.59 6.77 -12.22
N ALA A 28 -6.59 6.15 -11.03
CA ALA A 28 -6.76 6.83 -9.77
C ALA A 28 -5.48 7.65 -9.54
N HIS A 29 -5.41 8.81 -10.18
CA HIS A 29 -4.33 9.75 -10.00
C HIS A 29 -4.96 11.08 -9.62
N GLY A 30 -4.93 11.38 -8.32
CA GLY A 30 -5.09 12.76 -7.86
C GLY A 30 -4.12 13.66 -8.63
N LEU A 31 -4.62 14.81 -9.11
CA LEU A 31 -3.82 15.81 -9.82
C LEU A 31 -2.79 16.43 -8.87
N GLY A 32 -1.70 15.72 -8.59
CA GLY A 32 -0.55 16.22 -7.86
C GLY A 32 0.24 17.16 -8.75
N ALA A 33 0.06 18.48 -8.58
CA ALA A 33 0.85 19.46 -9.30
C ALA A 33 2.33 19.36 -8.89
N SER A 34 3.19 18.85 -9.79
CA SER A 34 4.65 18.81 -9.60
C SER A 34 5.19 20.21 -9.31
N ARG A 35 5.64 20.45 -8.07
CA ARG A 35 6.31 21.71 -7.71
C ARG A 35 7.80 21.62 -8.06
N HIS A 36 8.14 21.79 -9.33
CA HIS A 36 9.53 22.07 -9.70
C HIS A 36 9.92 23.48 -9.23
N ARG A 37 10.73 23.57 -8.17
CA ARG A 37 11.57 24.75 -7.91
C ARG A 37 12.94 24.55 -8.55
N THR A 38 13.26 25.41 -9.49
CA THR A 38 14.53 25.48 -10.20
C THR A 38 15.72 25.70 -9.23
N PRO A 39 16.84 24.97 -9.34
CA PRO A 39 18.02 25.27 -8.54
C PRO A 39 18.82 26.41 -9.17
N LEU A 40 18.94 27.52 -8.44
CA LEU A 40 19.93 28.55 -8.74
C LEU A 40 21.33 28.04 -8.38
N ARG A 41 22.15 27.82 -9.41
CA ARG A 41 23.61 27.68 -9.30
C ARG A 41 24.21 28.89 -8.61
N THR A 42 24.99 28.69 -7.56
CA THR A 42 26.14 29.54 -7.24
C THR A 42 27.38 28.71 -6.93
N ARG A 43 28.52 29.23 -7.35
CA ARG A 43 29.83 28.57 -7.43
C ARG A 43 30.77 29.26 -6.43
N GLY A 44 31.59 28.48 -5.72
CA GLY A 44 32.75 28.93 -4.92
C GLY A 44 32.40 29.20 -3.45
N ARG A 45 33.20 28.84 -2.44
CA ARG A 45 34.66 28.64 -2.36
C ARG A 45 34.99 27.66 -1.23
N ARG A 46 36.11 26.95 -1.37
CA ARG A 46 36.73 26.09 -0.34
C ARG A 46 37.26 26.91 0.84
N VAL A 47 37.09 26.41 2.06
CA VAL A 47 38.07 26.52 3.16
C VAL A 47 38.04 25.21 3.95
N ALA A 48 39.22 24.62 4.16
CA ALA A 48 39.46 23.45 4.98
C ALA A 48 39.89 23.87 6.38
N ILE A 49 39.45 23.15 7.42
CA ILE A 49 40.15 23.01 8.71
C ILE A 49 40.04 21.54 9.16
N VAL A 50 41.15 21.05 9.73
CA VAL A 50 41.55 19.67 10.00
C VAL A 50 41.43 19.33 11.50
N ALA A 51 41.30 18.03 11.79
CA ALA A 51 41.51 17.29 13.06
C ALA A 51 40.40 17.38 14.13
N ALA A 52 40.08 16.34 14.90
CA ALA A 52 40.94 15.29 15.44
C ALA A 52 40.29 13.89 15.53
N ALA A 53 41.15 12.88 15.59
CA ALA A 53 40.87 11.46 15.70
C ALA A 53 40.45 11.01 17.11
N LEU A 54 39.70 9.90 17.19
CA LEU A 54 39.88 8.91 18.25
C LEU A 54 39.58 7.51 17.70
N VAL A 55 40.59 6.64 17.74
CA VAL A 55 40.48 5.20 17.51
C VAL A 55 40.30 4.54 18.88
N VAL A 56 39.25 3.75 19.05
CA VAL A 56 39.22 2.67 20.05
C VAL A 56 38.67 1.43 19.36
N ALA A 57 39.56 0.45 19.17
CA ALA A 57 39.21 -0.90 18.79
C ALA A 57 39.06 -1.76 20.04
N VAL A 58 37.93 -2.45 20.23
CA VAL A 58 37.85 -3.62 21.12
C VAL A 58 36.83 -4.63 20.56
N GLY A 59 37.34 -5.82 20.23
CA GLY A 59 36.77 -7.12 20.64
C GLY A 59 35.49 -7.62 19.98
N ALA A 60 35.63 -8.62 19.12
CA ALA A 60 34.55 -9.49 18.67
C ALA A 60 33.94 -10.32 19.82
N VAL A 61 32.60 -10.42 19.85
CA VAL A 61 31.89 -11.55 20.44
C VAL A 61 30.85 -12.00 19.42
N ALA A 62 31.14 -13.12 18.75
CA ALA A 62 30.14 -13.86 17.99
C ALA A 62 29.23 -14.55 19.02
N ALA A 63 28.05 -13.99 19.27
CA ALA A 63 26.98 -14.69 19.94
C ALA A 63 26.09 -15.30 18.86
N ALA A 64 26.12 -16.63 18.75
CA ALA A 64 25.09 -17.37 18.04
C ALA A 64 23.78 -17.20 18.83
N THR A 65 22.95 -16.25 18.43
CA THR A 65 21.59 -16.11 18.93
C THR A 65 20.70 -17.01 18.10
N THR A 66 20.28 -18.13 18.69
CA THR A 66 19.02 -18.78 18.34
C THR A 66 17.94 -17.70 18.25
N GLY A 67 17.38 -17.50 17.06
CA GLY A 67 16.41 -16.45 16.76
C GLY A 67 15.16 -16.60 17.60
N THR A 68 15.12 -15.88 18.72
CA THR A 68 13.87 -15.34 19.26
C THR A 68 13.54 -14.13 18.40
N THR A 69 12.46 -14.22 17.63
CA THR A 69 11.88 -13.11 16.87
C THR A 69 11.79 -11.88 17.77
N SER A 70 12.36 -10.77 17.32
CA SER A 70 12.46 -9.55 18.11
C SER A 70 11.08 -8.93 18.27
N VAL A 71 10.52 -8.96 19.48
CA VAL A 71 9.41 -8.09 19.89
C VAL A 71 9.97 -6.69 20.18
N GLY A 72 10.63 -6.10 19.19
CA GLY A 72 11.08 -4.70 19.19
C GLY A 72 10.24 -3.90 18.20
N PRO A 73 10.24 -2.55 18.27
CA PRO A 73 9.64 -1.77 17.20
C PRO A 73 10.36 -2.11 15.90
N GLY A 74 9.59 -2.44 14.86
CA GLY A 74 10.10 -2.68 13.51
C GLY A 74 10.85 -1.47 12.95
N PRO A 75 11.33 -1.54 11.70
CA PRO A 75 12.13 -0.49 11.07
C PRO A 75 11.47 0.90 11.03
N SER A 76 10.14 1.00 11.19
CA SER A 76 9.43 2.28 11.30
C SER A 76 9.38 2.88 12.71
N GLY A 77 9.88 2.18 13.74
CA GLY A 77 9.76 2.58 15.13
C GLY A 77 8.41 2.26 15.79
N VAL A 78 7.44 1.70 15.05
CA VAL A 78 6.10 1.33 15.52
C VAL A 78 5.87 -0.16 15.24
N ALA A 79 5.63 -0.94 16.28
CA ALA A 79 5.38 -2.38 16.14
C ALA A 79 4.04 -2.66 15.45
N MET A 80 3.97 -3.75 14.68
CA MET A 80 2.72 -4.27 14.13
C MET A 80 1.72 -4.56 15.28
N PRO A 81 0.47 -4.10 15.20
CA PRO A 81 -0.55 -4.42 16.20
C PRO A 81 -0.80 -5.92 16.28
N THR A 82 -0.80 -6.48 17.48
CA THR A 82 -0.85 -7.95 17.70
C THR A 82 -2.24 -8.50 18.04
N GLY A 83 -3.30 -7.68 18.09
CA GLY A 83 -4.51 -8.03 18.84
C GLY A 83 -5.83 -7.87 18.11
N ASP A 84 -6.70 -8.84 18.39
CA ASP A 84 -8.17 -8.76 18.30
C ASP A 84 -8.69 -7.82 19.40
N GLY A 85 -9.69 -6.99 19.11
CA GLY A 85 -10.19 -5.98 20.05
C GLY A 85 -11.29 -5.11 19.44
N ASP A 86 -12.11 -4.49 20.28
CA ASP A 86 -13.19 -3.57 19.86
C ASP A 86 -14.17 -4.15 18.81
N GLY A 87 -14.36 -5.48 18.84
CA GLY A 87 -15.21 -6.21 17.91
C GLY A 87 -14.53 -6.63 16.61
N TRP A 88 -13.22 -6.40 16.46
CA TRP A 88 -12.40 -6.84 15.33
C TRP A 88 -11.62 -8.12 15.64
N LYS A 89 -11.38 -8.92 14.61
CA LYS A 89 -10.56 -10.14 14.60
C LYS A 89 -9.56 -10.11 13.45
N ARG A 90 -8.29 -10.30 13.75
CA ARG A 90 -7.18 -10.44 12.81
C ARG A 90 -7.35 -11.68 11.93
N VAL A 91 -7.27 -11.47 10.63
CA VAL A 91 -7.29 -12.56 9.62
C VAL A 91 -6.08 -12.54 8.70
N PHE A 92 -5.32 -11.45 8.69
CA PHE A 92 -4.05 -11.36 7.97
C PHE A 92 -3.09 -10.41 8.69
N SER A 93 -1.83 -10.80 8.83
CA SER A 93 -0.75 -9.94 9.32
C SER A 93 0.55 -10.33 8.66
N GLU A 94 1.34 -9.33 8.27
CA GLU A 94 2.66 -9.52 7.72
C GLU A 94 3.60 -8.41 8.19
N ASP A 95 4.82 -8.78 8.61
CA ASP A 95 5.92 -7.91 9.03
C ASP A 95 7.22 -8.13 8.20
N PHE A 96 7.17 -8.97 7.17
CA PHE A 96 8.21 -9.15 6.15
C PHE A 96 9.58 -9.60 6.68
N ASP A 97 9.57 -10.45 7.71
CA ASP A 97 10.79 -11.02 8.32
C ASP A 97 11.55 -11.98 7.38
N ASP A 98 10.86 -12.59 6.40
CA ASP A 98 11.50 -13.48 5.43
C ASP A 98 12.25 -12.66 4.38
N THR A 99 13.58 -12.60 4.50
CA THR A 99 14.43 -11.84 3.56
C THR A 99 14.50 -12.50 2.19
N THR A 100 14.38 -11.69 1.12
CA THR A 100 14.44 -12.11 -0.28
C THR A 100 15.30 -11.15 -1.11
N PRO A 101 16.02 -11.66 -2.14
CA PRO A 101 16.65 -10.79 -3.13
C PRO A 101 15.57 -10.12 -4.00
N SER A 102 15.93 -9.05 -4.74
CA SER A 102 15.02 -8.44 -5.72
C SER A 102 14.52 -9.46 -6.74
N GLY A 103 13.21 -9.53 -6.93
CA GLY A 103 12.53 -10.55 -7.74
C GLY A 103 12.27 -11.87 -7.01
N GLY A 104 12.73 -12.03 -5.78
CA GLY A 104 12.54 -13.23 -4.97
C GLY A 104 11.26 -13.23 -4.12
N PHE A 105 10.61 -12.07 -3.96
CA PHE A 105 9.42 -11.92 -3.12
C PHE A 105 8.30 -12.88 -3.52
N GLU A 106 7.96 -12.93 -4.82
CA GLU A 106 6.86 -13.75 -5.34
C GLU A 106 6.97 -15.22 -4.95
N ALA A 107 8.18 -15.78 -4.90
CA ALA A 107 8.39 -17.19 -4.59
C ALA A 107 8.47 -17.48 -3.07
N ALA A 108 8.87 -16.50 -2.26
CA ALA A 108 9.05 -16.69 -0.82
C ALA A 108 7.80 -16.36 0.00
N TYR A 109 6.89 -15.57 -0.58
CA TYR A 109 5.65 -15.10 0.03
C TYR A 109 4.41 -15.67 -0.70
N ASP A 110 4.56 -16.74 -1.50
CA ASP A 110 3.51 -17.28 -2.38
C ASP A 110 2.31 -17.85 -1.63
N ASP A 111 2.47 -18.18 -0.35
CA ASP A 111 1.43 -18.67 0.54
C ASP A 111 0.54 -17.55 1.11
N ARG A 112 1.00 -16.30 1.04
CA ARG A 112 0.34 -15.14 1.68
C ARG A 112 0.21 -13.91 0.80
N PHE A 113 0.82 -13.89 -0.39
CA PHE A 113 0.65 -12.83 -1.39
C PHE A 113 0.56 -13.37 -2.80
N THR A 114 -0.26 -12.69 -3.61
CA THR A 114 -0.15 -12.70 -5.06
C THR A 114 0.60 -11.46 -5.53
N VAL A 115 1.48 -11.62 -6.52
CA VAL A 115 2.26 -10.52 -7.11
C VAL A 115 1.72 -10.13 -8.49
N TYR A 116 1.66 -8.84 -8.77
CA TYR A 116 1.37 -8.33 -10.12
C TYR A 116 2.63 -8.39 -10.98
N HIS A 117 2.54 -9.05 -12.14
CA HIS A 117 3.67 -9.29 -13.02
C HIS A 117 3.26 -9.37 -14.50
N GLY A 118 4.01 -8.71 -15.38
CA GLY A 118 3.99 -8.94 -16.82
C GLY A 118 2.97 -8.12 -17.62
N PHE A 119 2.10 -7.37 -16.95
CA PHE A 119 1.10 -6.49 -17.58
C PHE A 119 1.37 -5.00 -17.32
N ALA A 120 0.63 -4.13 -18.00
CA ALA A 120 0.76 -2.69 -17.85
C ALA A 120 0.36 -2.25 -16.43
N ASP A 121 0.98 -1.20 -15.93
CA ASP A 121 0.48 -0.56 -14.71
C ASP A 121 -0.79 0.26 -14.96
N THR A 122 -1.39 0.79 -13.91
CA THR A 122 -2.67 1.50 -13.96
C THR A 122 -2.63 2.72 -14.91
N ALA A 123 -1.51 3.44 -14.96
CA ALA A 123 -1.30 4.55 -15.90
C ALA A 123 -1.15 4.11 -17.37
N GLY A 124 -0.90 2.82 -17.60
CA GLY A 124 -0.66 2.24 -18.93
C GLY A 124 0.70 2.59 -19.53
N THR A 125 1.57 3.31 -18.81
CA THR A 125 2.88 3.73 -19.31
C THR A 125 4.03 2.88 -18.76
N GLY A 126 3.84 2.24 -17.60
CA GLY A 126 4.77 1.30 -16.99
C GLY A 126 4.29 -0.15 -17.07
N ARG A 127 5.00 -1.02 -16.34
CA ARG A 127 4.71 -2.45 -16.26
C ARG A 127 4.93 -2.98 -14.86
N TYR A 128 3.96 -3.71 -14.33
CA TYR A 128 4.14 -4.50 -13.12
C TYR A 128 5.16 -5.60 -13.36
N GLN A 129 6.13 -5.72 -12.45
CA GLN A 129 7.21 -6.69 -12.54
C GLN A 129 7.62 -7.17 -11.16
N ALA A 130 7.57 -8.48 -10.90
CA ALA A 130 8.08 -9.06 -9.65
C ALA A 130 9.52 -8.64 -9.32
N SER A 131 10.35 -8.31 -10.32
CA SER A 131 11.71 -7.79 -10.11
C SER A 131 11.81 -6.46 -9.36
N THR A 132 10.70 -5.75 -9.16
CA THR A 132 10.64 -4.56 -8.30
C THR A 132 10.46 -4.92 -6.82
N LEU A 133 10.10 -6.17 -6.51
CA LEU A 133 9.75 -6.59 -5.16
C LEU A 133 10.89 -7.38 -4.50
N SER A 134 11.21 -7.00 -3.28
CA SER A 134 12.06 -7.74 -2.34
C SER A 134 11.52 -7.56 -0.92
N ALA A 135 12.01 -8.38 0.01
CA ALA A 135 11.82 -8.16 1.42
C ALA A 135 13.17 -8.19 2.13
N HIS A 136 13.45 -7.24 3.00
CA HIS A 136 14.67 -7.20 3.79
C HIS A 136 14.49 -6.28 4.99
N ASP A 137 15.28 -6.53 6.04
CA ASP A 137 15.28 -5.70 7.25
C ASP A 137 13.88 -5.55 7.91
N GLY A 138 13.00 -6.55 7.76
CA GLY A 138 11.62 -6.51 8.26
C GLY A 138 10.71 -5.56 7.46
N MET A 139 10.93 -5.45 6.14
CA MET A 139 10.10 -4.64 5.25
C MET A 139 9.93 -5.30 3.90
N LEU A 140 8.77 -5.08 3.28
CA LEU A 140 8.62 -5.15 1.83
C LEU A 140 9.23 -3.87 1.21
N ASP A 141 10.13 -4.07 0.25
CA ASP A 141 10.68 -3.02 -0.61
C ASP A 141 10.14 -3.19 -2.04
N MET A 142 9.36 -2.21 -2.48
CA MET A 142 8.91 -2.05 -3.86
C MET A 142 9.82 -1.03 -4.55
N HIS A 143 10.95 -1.48 -5.09
CA HIS A 143 11.97 -0.66 -5.73
C HIS A 143 11.62 -0.35 -7.20
N LEU A 144 11.17 0.88 -7.40
CA LEU A 144 10.73 1.43 -8.68
C LEU A 144 11.90 2.02 -9.44
N ARG A 145 11.89 1.87 -10.76
CA ARG A 145 12.88 2.47 -11.66
C ARG A 145 12.42 2.49 -13.10
N THR A 146 12.90 3.46 -13.85
CA THR A 146 12.79 3.46 -15.31
C THR A 146 13.97 2.71 -15.92
N THR A 147 13.71 1.69 -16.74
CA THR A 147 14.77 0.95 -17.43
C THR A 147 15.55 1.86 -18.40
N LYS A 148 16.76 1.45 -18.80
CA LYS A 148 17.53 2.17 -19.84
C LYS A 148 16.77 2.33 -21.17
N ALA A 149 15.86 1.40 -21.48
CA ALA A 149 15.00 1.45 -22.65
C ALA A 149 13.85 2.46 -22.52
N GLY A 150 13.62 3.00 -21.32
CA GLY A 150 12.57 3.98 -21.04
C GLY A 150 11.26 3.37 -20.52
N THR A 151 11.24 2.09 -20.16
CA THR A 151 10.06 1.44 -19.55
C THR A 151 10.05 1.65 -18.04
N PRO A 152 9.05 2.33 -17.47
CA PRO A 152 8.81 2.40 -16.04
C PRO A 152 8.45 1.02 -15.48
N LEU A 153 8.99 0.66 -14.33
CA LEU A 153 8.70 -0.61 -13.67
C LEU A 153 7.93 -0.36 -12.38
N ALA A 154 6.78 -1.00 -12.29
CA ALA A 154 5.83 -0.93 -11.19
C ALA A 154 5.91 -2.20 -10.32
N GLY A 155 5.43 -2.11 -9.09
CA GLY A 155 5.24 -3.22 -8.18
C GLY A 155 3.78 -3.30 -7.74
N GLY A 156 3.29 -4.51 -7.50
CA GLY A 156 1.95 -4.72 -6.98
C GLY A 156 1.87 -6.02 -6.18
N VAL A 157 1.23 -5.96 -5.01
CA VAL A 157 0.97 -7.13 -4.15
C VAL A 157 -0.48 -7.15 -3.69
N VAL A 158 -1.03 -8.36 -3.56
CA VAL A 158 -2.37 -8.62 -3.01
C VAL A 158 -2.23 -9.62 -1.86
N PRO A 159 -2.54 -9.23 -0.62
CA PRO A 159 -2.59 -10.16 0.51
C PRO A 159 -3.61 -11.28 0.29
N LEU A 160 -3.24 -12.50 0.66
CA LEU A 160 -4.10 -13.68 0.62
C LEU A 160 -4.58 -14.01 2.04
N VAL A 161 -5.80 -13.62 2.37
CA VAL A 161 -6.42 -13.97 3.66
C VAL A 161 -6.61 -15.48 3.70
N ASP A 162 -6.03 -16.14 4.70
CA ASP A 162 -5.96 -17.61 4.81
C ASP A 162 -5.42 -18.32 3.55
N GLY A 163 -4.50 -17.67 2.82
CA GLY A 163 -3.91 -18.19 1.59
C GLY A 163 -4.88 -18.25 0.41
N ARG A 164 -5.97 -17.45 0.45
CA ARG A 164 -7.01 -17.43 -0.58
C ARG A 164 -7.15 -16.06 -1.23
N TRP A 165 -7.47 -16.09 -2.52
CA TRP A 165 -7.83 -14.89 -3.28
C TRP A 165 -9.20 -14.34 -2.85
N GLY A 166 -9.31 -13.02 -2.94
CA GLY A 166 -10.53 -12.26 -2.70
C GLY A 166 -10.56 -11.64 -1.31
N GLY A 167 -11.53 -10.76 -1.10
CA GLY A 167 -11.54 -9.86 0.03
C GLY A 167 -12.72 -10.01 0.97
N GLN A 168 -13.08 -8.90 1.61
CA GLN A 168 -14.11 -8.86 2.65
C GLN A 168 -15.24 -7.92 2.24
N THR A 169 -16.39 -8.01 2.90
CA THR A 169 -17.51 -7.03 2.76
C THR A 169 -17.49 -5.95 3.84
N SER A 170 -16.54 -6.06 4.77
CA SER A 170 -16.23 -5.10 5.83
C SER A 170 -14.86 -5.46 6.39
N GLY A 171 -14.14 -4.50 6.95
CA GLY A 171 -12.81 -4.76 7.49
C GLY A 171 -12.14 -3.52 8.05
N ARG A 172 -11.10 -3.74 8.86
CA ARG A 172 -10.09 -2.75 9.21
C ARG A 172 -8.79 -3.16 8.53
N TYR A 173 -8.29 -2.29 7.67
CA TYR A 173 -7.08 -2.51 6.87
C TYR A 173 -6.06 -1.48 7.31
N SER A 174 -4.94 -1.93 7.87
CA SER A 174 -3.88 -1.03 8.34
C SER A 174 -2.57 -1.35 7.63
N ILE A 175 -1.86 -0.32 7.18
CA ILE A 175 -0.55 -0.44 6.54
C ILE A 175 0.39 0.64 7.09
N ARG A 176 1.59 0.23 7.49
CA ARG A 176 2.67 1.12 7.92
C ARG A 176 3.68 1.26 6.81
N MET A 177 3.73 2.43 6.18
CA MET A 177 4.56 2.65 4.99
C MET A 177 5.18 4.03 4.93
N LYS A 178 6.22 4.15 4.10
CA LYS A 178 6.80 5.40 3.61
C LYS A 178 7.37 5.18 2.21
N SER A 179 7.76 6.25 1.54
CA SER A 179 8.37 6.21 0.22
C SER A 179 9.50 7.22 0.08
N ASP A 180 10.42 6.97 -0.85
CA ASP A 180 11.27 8.02 -1.39
C ASP A 180 10.45 9.02 -2.21
N GLU A 181 10.97 10.23 -2.44
CA GLU A 181 10.41 11.12 -3.46
C GLU A 181 10.91 10.66 -4.84
N VAL A 182 9.99 10.19 -5.70
CA VAL A 182 10.33 9.64 -7.02
C VAL A 182 9.46 10.26 -8.10
N ASP A 183 10.06 11.17 -8.88
CA ASP A 183 9.38 11.87 -9.98
C ASP A 183 8.63 10.91 -10.92
N GLY A 184 7.34 11.17 -11.12
CA GLY A 184 6.48 10.43 -12.03
C GLY A 184 5.96 9.09 -11.49
N TYR A 185 6.36 8.68 -10.29
CA TYR A 185 5.82 7.49 -9.62
C TYR A 185 4.86 7.85 -8.49
N GLY A 186 3.93 6.94 -8.23
CA GLY A 186 2.96 7.05 -7.16
C GLY A 186 2.61 5.71 -6.55
N VAL A 187 1.77 5.77 -5.53
CA VAL A 187 1.20 4.62 -4.83
C VAL A 187 -0.32 4.75 -4.80
N ALA A 188 -1.01 3.62 -4.88
CA ALA A 188 -2.40 3.46 -4.51
C ALA A 188 -2.51 2.20 -3.65
N VAL A 189 -2.86 2.38 -2.38
CA VAL A 189 -3.30 1.31 -1.50
C VAL A 189 -4.81 1.31 -1.56
N LEU A 190 -5.39 0.29 -2.17
CA LEU A 190 -6.79 0.33 -2.55
C LEU A 190 -7.56 -0.93 -2.20
N LEU A 191 -8.84 -0.75 -1.89
CA LEU A 191 -9.81 -1.84 -1.84
C LEU A 191 -10.56 -1.88 -3.18
N TRP A 192 -10.51 -3.04 -3.84
CA TRP A 192 -11.10 -3.26 -5.16
C TRP A 192 -12.05 -4.44 -5.19
N SER A 193 -13.11 -4.32 -5.99
CA SER A 193 -14.10 -5.38 -6.22
C SER A 193 -13.47 -6.70 -6.66
N ASP A 194 -13.80 -7.79 -5.97
CA ASP A 194 -13.38 -9.14 -6.34
C ASP A 194 -13.94 -9.58 -7.70
N GLU A 195 -15.10 -9.05 -8.09
CA GLU A 195 -15.72 -9.29 -9.39
C GLU A 195 -15.17 -8.36 -10.48
N ASN A 196 -14.26 -7.46 -10.10
CA ASN A 196 -13.66 -6.48 -10.99
C ASN A 196 -14.73 -5.60 -11.69
N VAL A 197 -15.67 -5.09 -10.89
CA VAL A 197 -16.70 -4.16 -11.34
C VAL A 197 -16.52 -2.86 -10.57
N TRP A 198 -16.20 -1.78 -11.29
CA TRP A 198 -15.88 -0.48 -10.68
C TRP A 198 -17.05 0.09 -9.85
N ALA A 199 -18.29 -0.06 -10.34
CA ALA A 199 -19.50 0.37 -9.64
C ALA A 199 -19.79 -0.42 -8.35
N HIS A 200 -19.07 -1.50 -8.06
CA HIS A 200 -19.14 -2.18 -6.76
C HIS A 200 -18.35 -1.42 -5.68
N GLY A 201 -17.38 -0.60 -6.07
CA GLY A 201 -16.59 0.23 -5.17
C GLY A 201 -15.10 0.28 -5.55
N GLU A 202 -14.49 1.42 -5.25
CA GLU A 202 -13.04 1.63 -5.20
C GLU A 202 -12.75 2.63 -4.06
N ILE A 203 -11.83 2.24 -3.18
CA ILE A 203 -11.41 3.04 -2.03
C ILE A 203 -9.89 3.08 -2.03
N ASP A 204 -9.31 4.27 -2.23
CA ASP A 204 -7.87 4.45 -2.31
C ASP A 204 -7.39 5.27 -1.11
N PHE A 205 -6.71 4.60 -0.19
CA PHE A 205 -6.12 5.26 0.97
C PHE A 205 -4.95 4.45 1.59
N PRO A 206 -3.71 5.00 1.56
CA PRO A 206 -3.32 6.24 0.91
C PRO A 206 -3.16 6.07 -0.61
N GLU A 207 -3.38 7.17 -1.34
CA GLU A 207 -2.99 7.33 -2.74
C GLU A 207 -2.10 8.59 -2.89
N GLY A 208 -1.20 8.62 -3.87
CA GLY A 208 -0.56 9.86 -4.29
C GLY A 208 0.80 9.67 -4.93
N ALA A 209 1.43 10.80 -5.26
CA ALA A 209 2.82 10.80 -5.73
C ALA A 209 3.77 10.40 -4.59
N LEU A 210 4.79 9.61 -4.90
CA LEU A 210 5.75 9.18 -3.88
C LEU A 210 6.47 10.39 -3.28
N GLY A 211 6.60 10.39 -1.95
CA GLY A 211 7.14 11.50 -1.17
C GLY A 211 6.22 12.73 -1.01
N ALA A 212 5.05 12.76 -1.65
CA ALA A 212 4.09 13.86 -1.53
C ALA A 212 3.06 13.58 -0.41
N PRO A 213 2.24 14.56 0.00
CA PRO A 213 1.11 14.31 0.89
C PRO A 213 0.17 13.22 0.33
N ALA A 214 -0.31 12.36 1.23
CA ALA A 214 -1.23 11.28 0.89
C ALA A 214 -2.64 11.83 0.65
N TRP A 215 -3.33 11.25 -0.31
CA TRP A 215 -4.72 11.50 -0.65
C TRP A 215 -5.60 10.35 -0.17
N LEU A 216 -6.83 10.70 0.22
CA LEU A 216 -7.94 9.76 0.36
C LEU A 216 -8.90 10.00 -0.81
N ASN A 217 -9.24 8.91 -1.49
CA ASN A 217 -10.21 8.89 -2.57
C ASN A 217 -11.22 7.77 -2.32
N VAL A 218 -12.50 8.11 -2.38
CA VAL A 218 -13.60 7.13 -2.42
C VAL A 218 -14.40 7.44 -3.67
N HIS A 219 -14.43 6.48 -4.58
CA HIS A 219 -15.19 6.59 -5.82
C HIS A 219 -16.68 6.41 -5.54
N CYS A 220 -17.52 7.20 -6.22
CA CYS A 220 -18.97 7.09 -6.07
C CYS A 220 -19.47 5.75 -6.64
N LEU A 221 -20.47 5.11 -6.03
CA LEU A 221 -20.95 3.81 -6.54
C LEU A 221 -21.75 3.95 -7.83
N VAL A 222 -22.52 5.04 -7.98
CA VAL A 222 -23.39 5.27 -9.14
C VAL A 222 -22.61 5.72 -10.38
N ASP A 223 -21.63 6.61 -10.18
CA ASP A 223 -20.75 7.10 -11.23
C ASP A 223 -19.31 7.02 -10.74
N PRO A 224 -18.66 5.85 -10.90
CA PRO A 224 -17.36 5.61 -10.29
C PRO A 224 -16.23 6.43 -10.92
N ALA A 225 -16.46 7.15 -12.02
CA ALA A 225 -15.49 8.14 -12.48
C ALA A 225 -15.37 9.36 -11.54
N GLU A 226 -16.42 9.64 -10.76
CA GLU A 226 -16.45 10.73 -9.78
C GLU A 226 -15.99 10.26 -8.40
N LYS A 227 -15.37 11.19 -7.66
CA LYS A 227 -14.91 10.95 -6.29
C LYS A 227 -15.88 11.58 -5.29
N CYS A 228 -16.55 10.74 -4.52
CA CYS A 228 -17.52 11.14 -3.49
C CYS A 228 -16.82 11.58 -2.19
N VAL A 229 -15.64 11.04 -1.91
CA VAL A 229 -14.69 11.60 -0.95
C VAL A 229 -13.38 11.84 -1.67
N HIS A 230 -12.86 13.06 -1.58
CA HIS A 230 -11.60 13.45 -2.19
C HIS A 230 -10.96 14.56 -1.40
N HIS A 231 -9.83 14.27 -0.74
CA HIS A 231 -9.06 15.28 -0.03
C HIS A 231 -7.60 14.85 0.14
N GLU A 232 -6.72 15.86 0.16
CA GLU A 232 -5.32 15.72 0.55
C GLU A 232 -5.23 15.74 2.08
N THR A 233 -4.47 14.82 2.65
CA THR A 233 -4.17 14.78 4.08
C THR A 233 -2.90 15.58 4.39
N ASP A 234 -2.65 15.87 5.66
CA ASP A 234 -1.37 16.48 6.08
C ASP A 234 -0.22 15.46 6.16
N ALA A 235 -0.51 14.16 5.98
CA ALA A 235 0.45 13.07 6.12
C ALA A 235 1.33 12.94 4.88
N SER A 236 2.63 13.08 5.03
CA SER A 236 3.59 12.96 3.92
C SER A 236 3.92 11.49 3.65
N LEU A 237 3.80 11.05 2.40
CA LEU A 237 4.27 9.71 2.00
C LEU A 237 5.80 9.57 2.11
N ALA A 238 6.56 10.65 2.37
CA ALA A 238 7.99 10.59 2.66
C ALA A 238 8.31 10.10 4.08
N ASP A 239 7.34 10.24 4.99
CA ASP A 239 7.48 9.91 6.40
C ASP A 239 6.75 8.60 6.71
N TRP A 240 7.19 7.90 7.75
CA TRP A 240 6.50 6.71 8.18
C TRP A 240 5.16 7.05 8.82
N HIS A 241 4.07 6.61 8.20
CA HIS A 241 2.71 6.71 8.74
C HIS A 241 1.99 5.35 8.74
N THR A 242 1.11 5.16 9.71
CA THR A 242 0.12 4.08 9.70
C THR A 242 -1.16 4.61 9.07
N TYR A 243 -1.52 4.11 7.91
CA TYR A 243 -2.78 4.42 7.25
C TYR A 243 -3.78 3.31 7.54
N THR A 244 -5.00 3.68 7.93
CA THR A 244 -6.06 2.72 8.24
C THR A 244 -7.37 3.06 7.55
N ILE A 245 -7.96 2.06 6.90
CA ILE A 245 -9.34 2.07 6.42
C ILE A 245 -10.18 1.23 7.38
N GLU A 246 -11.15 1.85 8.05
CA GLU A 246 -12.21 1.12 8.77
C GLU A 246 -13.49 1.17 7.97
N TRP A 247 -13.88 0.04 7.38
CA TRP A 247 -15.06 -0.10 6.55
C TRP A 247 -16.07 -1.02 7.21
N THR A 248 -17.22 -0.44 7.57
CA THR A 248 -18.38 -1.15 8.11
C THR A 248 -19.60 -0.89 7.22
N PRO A 249 -20.68 -1.68 7.32
CA PRO A 249 -21.91 -1.46 6.54
C PRO A 249 -22.59 -0.09 6.76
N SER A 250 -22.19 0.66 7.79
CA SER A 250 -22.82 1.93 8.16
C SER A 250 -21.91 3.15 8.05
N ARG A 251 -20.59 2.94 8.00
CA ARG A 251 -19.58 4.00 7.98
C ARG A 251 -18.26 3.49 7.46
N MET A 252 -17.59 4.35 6.71
CA MET A 252 -16.15 4.27 6.48
C MET A 252 -15.45 5.40 7.23
N SER A 253 -14.37 5.08 7.93
CA SER A 253 -13.48 6.04 8.59
C SER A 253 -12.04 5.78 8.13
N PHE A 254 -11.30 6.86 7.91
CA PHE A 254 -9.96 6.84 7.36
C PHE A 254 -9.04 7.52 8.36
N LEU A 255 -7.97 6.83 8.76
CA LEU A 255 -7.10 7.27 9.84
C LEU A 255 -5.64 7.34 9.38
N VAL A 256 -4.93 8.34 9.88
CA VAL A 256 -3.47 8.40 9.86
C VAL A 256 -3.00 8.41 11.31
N ASP A 257 -2.14 7.45 11.68
CA ASP A 257 -1.59 7.32 13.03
C ASP A 257 -2.67 7.38 14.14
N ASP A 258 -3.75 6.61 13.94
CA ASP A 258 -4.94 6.52 14.80
C ASP A 258 -5.81 7.79 14.88
N GLU A 259 -5.50 8.84 14.13
CA GLU A 259 -6.31 10.06 14.02
C GLU A 259 -7.19 10.03 12.76
N VAL A 260 -8.50 10.25 12.93
CA VAL A 260 -9.45 10.26 11.81
C VAL A 260 -9.24 11.50 10.93
N VAL A 261 -8.82 11.28 9.69
CA VAL A 261 -8.63 12.32 8.68
C VAL A 261 -9.86 12.48 7.77
N GLY A 262 -10.65 11.41 7.59
CA GLY A 262 -11.84 11.42 6.75
C GLY A 262 -12.88 10.42 7.22
N SER A 263 -14.15 10.64 6.90
CA SER A 263 -15.20 9.64 7.10
C SER A 263 -16.40 9.88 6.18
N THR A 264 -17.17 8.82 5.90
CA THR A 264 -18.42 8.90 5.14
C THR A 264 -19.46 7.88 5.64
N THR A 265 -20.74 8.21 5.47
CA THR A 265 -21.88 7.29 5.64
C THR A 265 -22.64 7.08 4.32
N GLN A 266 -22.04 7.48 3.21
CA GLN A 266 -22.57 7.42 1.86
C GLN A 266 -21.59 6.63 0.98
N ASP A 267 -22.10 6.09 -0.13
CA ASP A 267 -21.31 5.35 -1.12
C ASP A 267 -20.42 4.26 -0.49
N ILE A 268 -20.99 3.52 0.46
CA ILE A 268 -20.33 2.41 1.14
C ILE A 268 -20.49 1.16 0.28
N PRO A 269 -19.39 0.56 -0.24
CA PRO A 269 -19.45 -0.71 -0.95
C PRO A 269 -20.10 -1.80 -0.09
N VAL A 270 -20.83 -2.71 -0.73
CA VAL A 270 -21.45 -3.88 -0.07
C VAL A 270 -20.94 -5.20 -0.61
N GLU A 271 -20.29 -5.17 -1.77
CA GLU A 271 -19.69 -6.34 -2.41
C GLU A 271 -18.33 -6.66 -1.80
N ARG A 272 -17.80 -7.85 -2.09
CA ARG A 272 -16.46 -8.23 -1.60
C ARG A 272 -15.39 -7.39 -2.28
N MET A 273 -14.49 -6.84 -1.47
CA MET A 273 -13.33 -6.09 -1.95
C MET A 273 -12.04 -6.57 -1.31
N HIS A 274 -11.01 -6.82 -2.12
CA HIS A 274 -9.66 -7.20 -1.69
C HIS A 274 -8.74 -5.98 -1.62
N LEU A 275 -7.73 -6.08 -0.74
CA LEU A 275 -6.68 -5.08 -0.64
C LEU A 275 -5.63 -5.29 -1.74
N VAL A 276 -5.23 -4.20 -2.39
CA VAL A 276 -4.10 -4.17 -3.33
C VAL A 276 -3.16 -3.04 -2.90
N VAL A 277 -1.86 -3.31 -2.85
CA VAL A 277 -0.84 -2.26 -2.79
C VAL A 277 -0.21 -2.16 -4.16
N GLN A 278 -0.45 -1.06 -4.86
CA GLN A 278 0.10 -0.78 -6.18
C GLN A 278 1.03 0.42 -6.11
N THR A 279 2.21 0.31 -6.72
CA THR A 279 3.05 1.47 -6.97
C THR A 279 3.64 1.41 -8.36
N GLY A 280 3.54 2.50 -9.11
CA GLY A 280 3.80 2.54 -10.55
C GLY A 280 3.85 3.96 -11.07
N SER A 281 3.87 4.15 -12.39
CA SER A 281 3.81 5.50 -12.94
C SER A 281 2.46 6.16 -12.65
N LEU A 282 2.48 7.48 -12.49
CA LEU A 282 1.27 8.31 -12.36
C LEU A 282 0.75 8.70 -13.75
N GLU A 283 1.40 9.68 -14.39
CA GLU A 283 1.02 10.12 -15.72
C GLU A 283 2.25 10.34 -16.58
N GLY A 284 2.13 10.03 -17.87
CA GLY A 284 3.24 10.13 -18.81
C GLY A 284 4.37 9.15 -18.47
N LEU A 285 5.59 9.51 -18.89
CA LEU A 285 6.78 8.70 -18.65
C LEU A 285 7.61 9.34 -17.53
N PRO A 286 7.80 8.65 -16.39
CA PRO A 286 8.80 9.02 -15.41
C PRO A 286 10.18 9.30 -16.03
N PRO A 287 10.99 10.20 -15.45
CA PRO A 287 12.37 10.41 -15.87
C PRO A 287 13.17 9.11 -15.95
N ARG A 288 14.16 9.05 -16.84
CA ARG A 288 14.98 7.85 -17.05
C ARG A 288 15.89 7.51 -15.86
N ASP A 289 16.19 8.51 -15.04
CA ASP A 289 16.96 8.41 -13.81
C ASP A 289 16.08 8.35 -12.55
N ALA A 290 14.74 8.38 -12.71
CA ALA A 290 13.82 8.16 -11.59
C ALA A 290 13.98 6.72 -11.07
N ALA A 291 14.34 6.62 -9.80
CA ALA A 291 14.41 5.38 -9.04
C ALA A 291 14.27 5.69 -7.55
N GLY A 292 13.65 4.77 -6.82
CA GLY A 292 13.43 4.86 -5.39
C GLY A 292 12.44 3.80 -4.93
N SER A 293 12.15 3.79 -3.64
CA SER A 293 11.40 2.70 -3.03
C SER A 293 10.12 3.18 -2.35
N LEU A 294 9.07 2.37 -2.44
CA LEU A 294 8.00 2.32 -1.45
C LEU A 294 8.36 1.21 -0.46
N LEU A 295 8.41 1.54 0.82
CA LEU A 295 8.74 0.63 1.92
C LEU A 295 7.51 0.40 2.79
N VAL A 296 7.21 -0.87 3.08
CA VAL A 296 6.14 -1.28 3.99
C VAL A 296 6.77 -2.06 5.14
N ASP A 297 6.60 -1.57 6.36
CA ASP A 297 7.06 -2.25 7.59
C ASP A 297 6.12 -3.41 7.92
N TRP A 298 4.81 -3.14 7.97
CA TRP A 298 3.82 -4.17 8.22
C TRP A 298 2.46 -3.80 7.63
N MET A 299 1.61 -4.82 7.49
CA MET A 299 0.20 -4.65 7.15
C MET A 299 -0.69 -5.66 7.87
N THR A 300 -1.91 -5.25 8.16
CA THR A 300 -2.91 -6.09 8.83
C THR A 300 -4.28 -5.96 8.17
N ILE A 301 -5.02 -7.06 8.18
CA ILE A 301 -6.45 -7.09 7.84
C ILE A 301 -7.19 -7.73 9.00
N ASP A 302 -8.14 -6.99 9.53
CA ASP A 302 -9.05 -7.41 10.58
C ASP A 302 -10.49 -7.39 10.02
N VAL A 303 -11.31 -8.34 10.43
CA VAL A 303 -12.73 -8.44 10.08
C VAL A 303 -13.58 -8.36 11.35
N PRO A 304 -14.89 -8.09 11.27
CA PRO A 304 -15.76 -8.25 12.41
C PRO A 304 -15.59 -9.64 13.06
N ALA A 305 -15.37 -9.67 14.37
CA ALA A 305 -15.35 -10.92 15.13
C ALA A 305 -16.73 -11.61 15.05
N ASP A 306 -16.76 -12.93 15.26
CA ASP A 306 -17.98 -13.73 15.11
C ASP A 306 -19.13 -13.18 15.97
N GLY A 307 -20.19 -12.69 15.31
CA GLY A 307 -21.37 -12.13 15.98
C GLY A 307 -21.23 -10.67 16.44
N GLU A 308 -20.09 -10.03 16.18
CA GLU A 308 -19.84 -8.62 16.50
C GLU A 308 -20.14 -7.71 15.31
N SER A 309 -20.45 -6.46 15.63
CA SER A 309 -20.63 -5.36 14.67
C SER A 309 -19.76 -4.19 15.11
N PRO A 310 -18.43 -4.26 14.86
CA PRO A 310 -17.53 -3.20 15.28
C PRO A 310 -17.95 -1.86 14.65
N ARG A 311 -17.65 -0.78 15.36
CA ARG A 311 -17.93 0.57 14.88
C ARG A 311 -16.66 1.18 14.34
N ALA A 312 -16.75 1.79 13.16
CA ALA A 312 -15.71 2.67 12.68
C ALA A 312 -15.52 3.85 13.66
N THR A 313 -14.27 4.22 13.86
CA THR A 313 -13.83 5.31 14.74
C THR A 313 -14.48 6.62 14.30
N LEU A 314 -14.98 7.38 15.27
CA LEU A 314 -15.58 8.68 15.00
C LEU A 314 -14.51 9.77 15.07
N PRO A 315 -14.61 10.83 14.25
CA PRO A 315 -13.76 12.01 14.41
C PRO A 315 -13.84 12.51 15.84
N SER A 316 -12.70 12.91 16.42
CA SER A 316 -12.70 13.56 17.72
C SER A 316 -13.63 14.78 17.66
N THR A 317 -14.66 14.83 18.50
CA THR A 317 -15.46 16.04 18.64
C THR A 317 -14.57 17.11 19.28
N GLY A 318 -14.02 18.01 18.48
CA GLY A 318 -13.47 19.26 19.01
C GLY A 318 -14.53 19.97 19.87
N PRO A 319 -14.13 20.79 20.86
CA PRO A 319 -15.11 21.48 21.70
C PRO A 319 -16.10 22.24 20.82
N ALA A 320 -17.40 21.96 21.01
CA ALA A 320 -18.44 22.74 20.35
C ALA A 320 -18.17 24.22 20.65
N ALA A 321 -17.95 25.01 19.61
CA ALA A 321 -17.84 26.46 19.75
C ALA A 321 -19.14 26.97 20.38
N GLY A 322 -19.08 27.28 21.67
CA GLY A 322 -20.11 28.01 22.40
C GLY A 322 -19.96 29.51 22.26
#